data_AF-A0AAU9NLF7-F1
#
_entry.id   AF-A0AAU9NLF7-F1
#
_cell.length_a   1.000
_cell.length_b   1.000
_cell.length_c   1.000
_cell.angle_alpha   90.00
_cell.angle_beta   90.00
_cell.angle_gamma   90.00
#
_symmetry.space_group_name_H-M   'P 1'
#
loop_
_entity.id
_entity.type
_entity.pdbx_description
1 polymer ?
#
loop_
_entity_poly.entity_id
_entity_poly.type
_entity_poly.pdbx_seq_one_letter_code
_entity_poly.pdbx_strand_id
1 'polypeptide(L)'
;MKDAVRMGSTPEYFEFNGKYYSIVVGVKGHQLPFPQLLVDYTILDLSSNKFEGKIPDIVGTLNSLIVLNLSHNNLNGGIPHTLGSLLEIESLDLSWNKLTGEIPQSLADINNLAVLDLSQNHLVGRIPQGTQFNTFEGRSFEGNLGLCGFPLTKHCEHRRSPQLEVTDGDGDEDESGFTWKVVMLGYGCGTLPGFVIAYVMLSTGKPKWLNAIFDAAEHMIQTRKNKIRRRYIFIGK
;
A
#
# COMPACT_ATOMS: atom_id res chain seq x y z
N MET A 1 20.86 -53.40 19.88
CA MET A 1 19.87 -53.69 20.95
C MET A 1 18.49 -53.28 20.42
N LYS A 2 17.40 -54.01 20.64
CA LYS A 2 16.79 -54.39 21.94
C LYS A 2 16.41 -53.12 22.74
N ASP A 3 15.17 -52.90 23.18
CA ASP A 3 14.03 -53.83 23.35
C ASP A 3 12.76 -53.41 22.57
N ALA A 4 11.66 -54.16 22.74
CA ALA A 4 10.46 -54.09 21.91
C ALA A 4 9.23 -53.52 22.64
N VAL A 5 8.38 -52.80 21.89
CA VAL A 5 7.01 -52.45 22.29
C VAL A 5 6.03 -53.39 21.56
N ARG A 6 4.91 -53.73 22.19
CA ARG A 6 4.03 -54.83 21.75
C ARG A 6 3.37 -54.59 20.39
N MET A 7 3.49 -55.59 19.53
CA MET A 7 2.77 -55.73 18.27
C MET A 7 1.31 -56.11 18.55
N GLY A 8 0.33 -55.31 18.10
CA GLY A 8 -1.10 -55.68 18.23
C GLY A 8 -2.15 -54.56 18.23
N SER A 9 -1.78 -53.28 18.38
CA SER A 9 -2.74 -52.17 18.30
C SER A 9 -3.13 -51.86 16.85
N THR A 10 -4.42 -51.89 16.53
CA THR A 10 -4.97 -51.28 15.31
C THR A 10 -4.75 -49.76 15.36
N PRO A 11 -4.31 -49.11 14.26
CA PRO A 11 -4.23 -47.66 14.22
C PRO A 11 -5.63 -47.05 14.30
N GLU A 12 -5.82 -46.05 15.17
CA GLU A 12 -7.02 -45.23 15.18
C GLU A 12 -6.96 -44.21 14.04
N TYR A 13 -8.01 -44.15 13.24
CA TYR A 13 -8.17 -43.18 12.16
C TYR A 13 -9.17 -42.12 12.59
N PHE A 14 -8.82 -40.85 12.45
CA PHE A 14 -9.78 -39.75 12.57
C PHE A 14 -10.42 -39.47 11.20
N GLU A 15 -11.74 -39.30 11.19
CA GLU A 15 -12.53 -38.93 10.02
C GLU A 15 -13.01 -37.49 10.18
N PHE A 16 -12.69 -36.63 9.21
CA PHE A 16 -13.26 -35.29 9.10
C PHE A 16 -13.39 -34.96 7.61
N ASN A 17 -14.56 -34.44 7.20
CA ASN A 17 -14.89 -34.15 5.79
C ASN A 17 -14.54 -35.28 4.79
N GLY A 18 -14.69 -36.55 5.20
CA GLY A 18 -14.57 -37.71 4.32
C GLY A 18 -13.15 -38.08 3.87
N LYS A 19 -12.11 -37.67 4.61
CA LYS A 19 -10.71 -38.09 4.37
C LYS A 19 -10.07 -38.66 5.64
N TYR A 20 -9.31 -39.74 5.48
CA TYR A 20 -8.53 -40.38 6.54
C TYR A 20 -7.03 -40.14 6.33
N TYR A 21 -6.27 -39.99 7.42
CA TYR A 21 -4.82 -39.80 7.38
C TYR A 21 -4.11 -40.59 8.47
N SER A 22 -2.90 -41.09 8.19
CA SER A 22 -1.98 -41.64 9.19
C SER A 22 -0.54 -41.41 8.73
N ILE A 23 0.30 -40.74 9.53
CA ILE A 23 1.72 -40.52 9.23
C ILE A 23 2.53 -40.82 10.48
N VAL A 24 3.52 -41.72 10.36
CA VAL A 24 4.48 -42.03 11.43
C VAL A 24 5.88 -41.80 10.87
N VAL A 25 6.61 -40.81 11.41
CA VAL A 25 7.98 -40.52 11.00
C VAL A 25 8.93 -41.05 12.06
N GLY A 26 9.73 -42.07 11.68
CA GLY A 26 10.71 -42.68 12.57
C GLY A 26 12.08 -42.02 12.44
N VAL A 27 12.57 -41.40 13.50
CA VAL A 27 13.94 -40.83 13.56
C VAL A 27 14.73 -41.53 14.65
N LYS A 28 15.86 -42.15 14.28
CA LYS A 28 16.76 -42.89 15.19
C LYS A 28 16.04 -43.89 16.13
N GLY A 29 14.98 -44.53 15.66
CA GLY A 29 14.23 -45.55 16.41
C GLY A 29 13.17 -45.01 17.37
N HIS A 30 13.03 -43.68 17.53
CA HIS A 30 11.81 -43.12 18.12
C HIS A 30 10.77 -42.94 17.02
N GLN A 31 9.60 -43.56 17.20
CA GLN A 31 8.39 -43.17 16.47
C GLN A 31 7.86 -41.92 17.14
N LEU A 32 7.96 -40.77 16.47
CA LEU A 32 7.22 -39.58 16.86
C LEU A 32 5.84 -39.69 16.19
N PRO A 33 4.75 -39.87 16.95
CA PRO A 33 3.42 -39.61 16.40
C PRO A 33 3.36 -38.12 16.09
N PHE A 34 3.21 -37.78 14.82
CA PHE A 34 2.83 -36.43 14.43
C PHE A 34 1.31 -36.38 14.52
N PRO A 35 0.70 -35.80 15.58
CA PRO A 35 -0.72 -35.49 15.55
C PRO A 35 -0.96 -34.59 14.32
N GLN A 36 -2.12 -34.74 13.68
CA GLN A 36 -2.38 -34.07 12.41
C GLN A 36 -2.11 -32.57 12.52
N LEU A 37 -1.14 -32.08 11.75
CA LEU A 37 -1.06 -30.66 11.37
C LEU A 37 -2.19 -30.39 10.38
N LEU A 38 -3.43 -30.48 10.87
CA LEU A 38 -4.66 -30.13 10.16
C LEU A 38 -4.86 -28.61 10.24
N VAL A 39 -3.80 -27.88 9.90
CA VAL A 39 -3.90 -26.45 9.61
C VAL A 39 -4.21 -26.39 8.12
N ASP A 40 -5.50 -26.38 7.78
CA ASP A 40 -5.98 -26.09 6.43
C ASP A 40 -5.71 -24.61 6.13
N TYR A 41 -4.42 -24.28 5.92
CA TYR A 41 -3.91 -23.00 5.46
C TYR A 41 -4.52 -22.69 4.09
N THR A 42 -5.72 -22.12 4.11
CA THR A 42 -6.43 -21.73 2.91
C THR A 42 -5.80 -20.43 2.45
N ILE A 43 -5.00 -20.54 1.38
CA ILE A 43 -4.30 -19.44 0.72
C ILE A 43 -4.99 -19.18 -0.61
N LEU A 44 -5.49 -17.97 -0.81
CA LEU A 44 -6.02 -17.49 -2.08
C LEU A 44 -5.12 -16.40 -2.64
N ASP A 45 -4.18 -16.80 -3.49
CA ASP A 45 -3.38 -15.87 -4.28
C ASP A 45 -3.96 -15.76 -5.70
N LEU A 46 -4.41 -14.56 -6.05
CA LEU A 46 -4.91 -14.15 -7.36
C LEU A 46 -4.15 -12.90 -7.86
N SER A 47 -2.96 -12.64 -7.32
CA SER A 47 -2.18 -11.45 -7.60
C SER A 47 -1.59 -11.43 -9.00
N SER A 48 -1.00 -10.29 -9.40
CA SER A 48 -0.27 -10.13 -10.66
C SER A 48 -1.08 -10.48 -11.92
N ASN A 49 -2.38 -10.16 -11.89
CA ASN A 49 -3.35 -10.53 -12.90
C ASN A 49 -3.99 -9.29 -13.55
N LYS A 50 -5.14 -9.46 -14.23
CA LYS A 50 -5.90 -8.38 -14.86
C LYS A 50 -7.36 -8.37 -14.42
N PHE A 51 -7.64 -8.80 -13.19
CA PHE A 51 -9.01 -8.81 -12.67
C PHE A 51 -9.54 -7.39 -12.52
N GLU A 52 -10.79 -7.18 -12.97
CA GLU A 52 -11.47 -5.89 -13.05
C GLU A 52 -12.84 -5.96 -12.35
N GLY A 53 -13.36 -4.80 -11.97
CA GLY A 53 -14.59 -4.70 -11.17
C GLY A 53 -14.30 -4.71 -9.68
N LYS A 54 -15.32 -5.00 -8.87
CA LYS A 54 -15.24 -4.95 -7.41
C LYS A 54 -14.81 -6.29 -6.82
N ILE A 55 -14.14 -6.25 -5.67
CA ILE A 55 -14.06 -7.41 -4.78
C ILE A 55 -15.51 -7.74 -4.35
N PRO A 56 -16.02 -8.97 -4.56
CA PRO A 56 -17.40 -9.31 -4.22
C PRO A 56 -17.51 -9.67 -2.73
N ASP A 57 -18.62 -9.27 -2.09
CA ASP A 57 -18.84 -9.42 -0.65
C ASP A 57 -18.71 -10.87 -0.14
N ILE A 58 -18.94 -11.85 -1.02
CA ILE A 58 -18.81 -13.30 -0.76
C ILE A 58 -17.39 -13.74 -0.37
N VAL A 59 -16.35 -12.96 -0.70
CA VAL A 59 -14.98 -13.25 -0.23
C VAL A 59 -14.93 -13.22 1.30
N GLY A 60 -15.74 -12.37 1.95
CA GLY A 60 -15.87 -12.28 3.40
C GLY A 60 -16.58 -13.46 4.08
N THR A 61 -17.07 -14.46 3.34
CA THR A 61 -17.65 -15.70 3.91
C THR A 61 -16.69 -16.89 3.85
N LEU A 62 -15.44 -16.68 3.43
CA LEU A 62 -14.40 -17.70 3.33
C LEU A 62 -13.71 -17.88 4.69
N ASN A 63 -14.46 -18.25 5.74
CA ASN A 63 -14.02 -18.10 7.13
C ASN A 63 -12.69 -18.80 7.50
N SER A 64 -12.27 -19.83 6.76
CA SER A 64 -10.98 -20.54 6.93
C SER A 64 -9.80 -19.91 6.16
N LEU A 65 -10.00 -18.76 5.51
CA LEU A 65 -9.01 -18.09 4.67
C LEU A 65 -7.96 -17.38 5.52
N ILE A 66 -6.72 -17.90 5.48
CA ILE A 66 -5.60 -17.39 6.28
C ILE A 66 -4.79 -16.35 5.48
N VAL A 67 -4.70 -16.50 4.16
CA VAL A 67 -4.00 -15.56 3.27
C VAL A 67 -4.89 -15.19 2.10
N LEU A 68 -5.14 -13.89 1.92
CA LEU A 68 -5.80 -13.32 0.75
C LEU A 68 -4.84 -12.35 0.05
N ASN A 69 -4.39 -12.71 -1.14
CA ASN A 69 -3.58 -11.85 -1.99
C ASN A 69 -4.30 -11.56 -3.31
N LEU A 70 -4.72 -10.30 -3.50
CA LEU A 70 -5.37 -9.78 -4.71
C LEU A 70 -4.53 -8.70 -5.40
N SER A 71 -3.26 -8.51 -5.01
CA SER A 71 -2.48 -7.34 -5.44
C SER A 71 -2.08 -7.36 -6.92
N HIS A 72 -1.61 -6.22 -7.42
CA HIS A 72 -1.21 -6.06 -8.82
C HIS A 72 -2.32 -6.48 -9.81
N ASN A 73 -3.49 -5.85 -9.67
CA ASN A 73 -4.69 -6.10 -10.48
C ASN A 73 -5.35 -4.75 -10.89
N ASN A 74 -6.54 -4.81 -11.50
CA ASN A 74 -7.32 -3.62 -11.90
C ASN A 74 -8.62 -3.46 -11.07
N LEU A 75 -8.69 -4.05 -9.87
CA LEU A 75 -9.88 -4.04 -9.02
C LEU A 75 -10.22 -2.62 -8.56
N ASN A 76 -11.52 -2.31 -8.44
CA ASN A 76 -12.04 -0.96 -8.20
C ASN A 76 -13.24 -0.95 -7.24
N GLY A 77 -13.69 0.25 -6.85
CA GLY A 77 -14.74 0.40 -5.84
C GLY A 77 -14.20 0.26 -4.42
N GLY A 78 -15.11 0.17 -3.45
CA GLY A 78 -14.76 0.04 -2.03
C GLY A 78 -14.24 -1.33 -1.66
N ILE A 79 -13.41 -1.38 -0.63
CA ILE A 79 -13.07 -2.63 0.07
C ILE A 79 -14.34 -3.13 0.79
N PRO A 80 -14.77 -4.40 0.59
CA PRO A 80 -15.96 -4.92 1.26
C PRO A 80 -15.79 -4.96 2.78
N HIS A 81 -16.77 -4.41 3.50
CA HIS A 81 -16.82 -4.48 4.96
C HIS A 81 -16.89 -5.93 5.49
N THR A 82 -17.36 -6.87 4.66
CA THR A 82 -17.43 -8.31 4.97
C THR A 82 -16.07 -8.97 5.09
N LEU A 83 -14.98 -8.38 4.58
CA LEU A 83 -13.63 -8.89 4.83
C LEU A 83 -13.27 -8.85 6.33
N GLY A 84 -13.90 -7.97 7.11
CA GLY A 84 -13.82 -7.95 8.57
C GLY A 84 -14.49 -9.15 9.28
N SER A 85 -15.16 -10.05 8.54
CA SER A 85 -15.73 -11.30 9.07
C SER A 85 -14.79 -12.51 8.93
N LEU A 86 -13.62 -12.33 8.30
CA LEU A 86 -12.61 -13.37 8.16
C LEU A 86 -11.81 -13.49 9.48
N LEU A 87 -12.19 -14.46 10.31
CA LEU A 87 -11.62 -14.60 11.66
C LEU A 87 -10.20 -15.18 11.66
N GLU A 88 -9.89 -16.08 10.73
CA GLU A 88 -8.60 -16.78 10.65
C GLU A 88 -7.55 -16.06 9.76
N ILE A 89 -7.83 -14.85 9.27
CA ILE A 89 -6.94 -14.17 8.30
C ILE A 89 -5.69 -13.59 8.98
N GLU A 90 -4.52 -14.11 8.60
CA GLU A 90 -3.19 -13.65 9.01
C GLU A 90 -2.58 -12.67 8.00
N SER A 91 -2.96 -12.73 6.72
CA SER A 91 -2.39 -11.89 5.67
C SER A 91 -3.42 -11.40 4.65
N LEU A 92 -3.46 -10.07 4.44
CA LEU A 92 -4.31 -9.39 3.46
C LEU A 92 -3.48 -8.43 2.61
N ASP A 93 -3.27 -8.76 1.34
CA ASP A 93 -2.65 -7.88 0.35
C ASP A 93 -3.67 -7.49 -0.74
N LEU A 94 -4.03 -6.20 -0.76
CA LEU A 94 -4.89 -5.57 -1.75
C LEU A 94 -4.13 -4.46 -2.53
N SER A 95 -2.81 -4.42 -2.41
CA SER A 95 -1.97 -3.36 -2.97
C SER A 95 -2.00 -3.31 -4.51
N TRP A 96 -1.52 -2.22 -5.11
CA TRP A 96 -1.40 -2.07 -6.57
C TRP A 96 -2.71 -2.39 -7.32
N ASN A 97 -3.78 -1.72 -6.92
CA ASN A 97 -5.11 -1.84 -7.50
C ASN A 97 -5.69 -0.43 -7.73
N LYS A 98 -7.00 -0.32 -7.98
CA LYS A 98 -7.73 0.94 -8.20
C LYS A 98 -8.86 1.11 -7.19
N LEU A 99 -8.73 0.54 -6.00
CA LEU A 99 -9.73 0.61 -4.92
C LEU A 99 -9.90 2.06 -4.45
N THR A 100 -11.12 2.40 -4.05
CA THR A 100 -11.59 3.78 -3.80
C THR A 100 -12.51 3.83 -2.60
N GLY A 101 -12.52 4.94 -1.87
CA GLY A 101 -13.37 5.10 -0.68
C GLY A 101 -12.60 4.87 0.60
N GLU A 102 -13.32 4.78 1.72
CA GLU A 102 -12.72 4.62 3.04
C GLU A 102 -12.38 3.15 3.33
N ILE A 103 -11.37 2.92 4.18
CA ILE A 103 -11.05 1.60 4.70
C ILE A 103 -12.13 1.23 5.73
N PRO A 104 -12.82 0.07 5.62
CA PRO A 104 -13.83 -0.33 6.60
C PRO A 104 -13.24 -0.48 8.01
N GLN A 105 -13.90 0.10 9.02
CA GLN A 105 -13.51 -0.08 10.42
C GLN A 105 -13.48 -1.57 10.82
N SER A 106 -14.31 -2.42 10.20
CA SER A 106 -14.34 -3.86 10.44
C SER A 106 -13.03 -4.59 10.10
N LEU A 107 -12.13 -4.01 9.30
CA LEU A 107 -10.78 -4.55 9.12
C LEU A 107 -9.86 -4.30 10.34
N ALA A 108 -10.12 -3.26 11.12
CA ALA A 108 -9.37 -2.96 12.33
C ALA A 108 -9.83 -3.75 13.56
N ASP A 109 -10.99 -4.42 13.45
CA ASP A 109 -11.53 -5.34 14.45
C ASP A 109 -10.94 -6.78 14.31
N ILE A 110 -10.19 -7.06 13.22
CA ILE A 110 -9.48 -8.33 13.00
C ILE A 110 -8.23 -8.39 13.89
N ASN A 111 -8.19 -9.32 14.83
CA ASN A 111 -7.10 -9.43 15.80
C ASN A 111 -5.92 -10.30 15.32
N ASN A 112 -6.13 -11.19 14.35
CA ASN A 112 -5.13 -12.18 13.89
C ASN A 112 -4.24 -11.68 12.72
N LEU A 113 -4.53 -10.50 12.17
CA LEU A 113 -3.93 -10.01 10.92
C LEU A 113 -2.46 -9.59 11.12
N ALA A 114 -1.52 -10.50 10.85
CA ALA A 114 -0.08 -10.25 10.95
C ALA A 114 0.48 -9.40 9.80
N VAL A 115 -0.12 -9.43 8.61
CA VAL A 115 0.33 -8.70 7.42
C VAL A 115 -0.84 -7.99 6.74
N LEU A 116 -0.69 -6.68 6.52
CA LEU A 116 -1.59 -5.85 5.72
C LEU A 116 -0.80 -5.03 4.70
N ASP A 117 -1.25 -5.02 3.45
CA ASP A 117 -0.85 -4.01 2.47
C ASP A 117 -2.06 -3.52 1.65
N LEU A 118 -2.31 -2.21 1.71
CA LEU A 118 -3.35 -1.48 0.97
C LEU A 118 -2.74 -0.40 0.06
N SER A 119 -1.41 -0.40 -0.12
CA SER A 119 -0.67 0.64 -0.81
C SER A 119 -1.00 0.70 -2.31
N GLN A 120 -0.65 1.82 -2.96
CA GLN A 120 -0.84 2.04 -4.40
C GLN A 120 -2.28 1.79 -4.86
N ASN A 121 -3.22 2.42 -4.16
CA ASN A 121 -4.65 2.48 -4.45
C ASN A 121 -5.15 3.95 -4.39
N HIS A 122 -6.46 4.18 -4.52
CA HIS A 122 -7.11 5.49 -4.44
C HIS A 122 -7.98 5.65 -3.18
N LEU A 123 -7.56 5.06 -2.05
CA LEU A 123 -8.30 5.12 -0.80
C LEU A 123 -8.28 6.54 -0.19
N VAL A 124 -9.33 6.87 0.54
CA VAL A 124 -9.60 8.20 1.13
C VAL A 124 -10.00 8.11 2.59
N GLY A 125 -9.98 9.23 3.31
CA GLY A 125 -10.49 9.31 4.68
C GLY A 125 -9.48 8.95 5.76
N ARG A 126 -9.96 8.77 6.99
CA ARG A 126 -9.10 8.43 8.14
C ARG A 126 -8.79 6.94 8.14
N ILE A 127 -7.53 6.59 8.37
CA ILE A 127 -7.11 5.20 8.60
C ILE A 127 -7.79 4.69 9.89
N PRO A 128 -8.57 3.60 9.85
CA PRO A 128 -9.17 2.97 11.03
C PRO A 128 -8.16 2.70 12.13
N GLN A 129 -8.62 2.65 13.38
CA GLN A 129 -7.76 2.37 14.53
C GLN A 129 -8.25 1.09 15.21
N GLY A 130 -7.31 0.23 15.59
CA GLY A 130 -7.58 -1.09 16.20
C GLY A 130 -6.31 -1.66 16.81
N THR A 131 -6.45 -2.66 17.69
CA THR A 131 -5.34 -3.26 18.46
C THR A 131 -4.20 -3.74 17.55
N GLN A 132 -4.53 -4.61 16.60
CA GLN A 132 -3.58 -5.14 15.63
C GLN A 132 -3.36 -4.16 14.47
N PHE A 133 -4.40 -3.43 14.05
CA PHE A 133 -4.33 -2.49 12.93
C PHE A 133 -3.34 -1.34 13.15
N ASN A 134 -3.17 -0.91 14.40
CA ASN A 134 -2.21 0.13 14.79
C ASN A 134 -0.74 -0.35 14.80
N THR A 135 -0.47 -1.63 14.51
CA THR A 135 0.91 -2.16 14.42
C THR A 135 1.53 -2.00 13.04
N PHE A 136 0.71 -1.74 12.01
CA PHE A 136 1.19 -1.67 10.62
C PHE A 136 1.98 -0.39 10.33
N GLU A 137 3.03 -0.54 9.52
CA GLU A 137 3.90 0.57 9.09
C GLU A 137 3.19 1.47 8.07
N GLY A 138 3.62 2.74 7.97
CA GLY A 138 3.09 3.70 6.98
C GLY A 138 3.19 3.23 5.52
N ARG A 139 4.13 2.34 5.19
CA ARG A 139 4.27 1.74 3.85
C ARG A 139 3.00 1.03 3.38
N SER A 140 2.30 0.34 4.29
CA SER A 140 1.07 -0.42 4.01
C SER A 140 -0.10 0.47 3.56
N PHE A 141 0.05 1.80 3.61
CA PHE A 141 -0.95 2.78 3.22
C PHE A 141 -0.42 3.76 2.16
N GLU A 142 0.83 3.64 1.72
CA GLU A 142 1.50 4.57 0.79
C GLU A 142 0.83 4.60 -0.60
N GLY A 143 1.04 5.68 -1.38
CA GLY A 143 0.42 5.88 -2.70
C GLY A 143 -1.05 6.35 -2.64
N ASN A 144 -1.77 6.04 -1.56
CA ASN A 144 -3.15 6.50 -1.34
C ASN A 144 -3.19 7.99 -0.95
N LEU A 145 -3.16 8.89 -1.94
CA LEU A 145 -3.17 10.35 -1.74
C LEU A 145 -4.33 10.85 -0.84
N GLY A 146 -5.43 10.10 -0.77
CA GLY A 146 -6.61 10.45 0.02
C GLY A 146 -6.52 10.14 1.52
N LEU A 147 -5.74 9.13 1.94
CA LEU A 147 -5.69 8.67 3.34
C LEU A 147 -5.06 9.69 4.30
N CYS A 148 -5.43 9.64 5.57
CA CYS A 148 -4.87 10.48 6.64
C CYS A 148 -4.98 9.79 8.02
N GLY A 149 -4.23 10.29 9.00
CA GLY A 149 -4.16 9.74 10.35
C GLY A 149 -3.09 8.65 10.50
N PHE A 150 -2.82 8.27 11.75
CA PHE A 150 -1.81 7.28 12.11
C PHE A 150 -2.04 5.95 11.37
N PRO A 151 -1.00 5.30 10.78
CA PRO A 151 0.43 5.59 10.93
C PRO A 151 1.01 6.67 9.99
N LEU A 152 0.21 7.32 9.15
CA LEU A 152 0.69 8.40 8.26
C LEU A 152 0.90 9.72 9.02
N THR A 153 1.90 10.50 8.61
CA THR A 153 2.17 11.86 9.11
C THR A 153 1.12 12.88 8.67
N LYS A 154 0.35 12.59 7.62
CA LYS A 154 -0.71 13.45 7.10
C LYS A 154 -1.91 13.44 8.07
N HIS A 155 -2.09 14.53 8.81
CA HIS A 155 -3.26 14.70 9.68
C HIS A 155 -4.58 14.77 8.89
N CYS A 156 -5.68 14.35 9.53
CA CYS A 156 -7.02 14.49 8.97
C CYS A 156 -7.62 15.84 9.35
N GLU A 157 -7.87 16.71 8.37
CA GLU A 157 -8.61 17.95 8.59
C GLU A 157 -10.05 17.65 9.05
N HIS A 158 -10.40 18.11 10.26
CA HIS A 158 -11.81 18.28 10.58
C HIS A 158 -12.34 19.50 9.83
N ARG A 159 -13.19 19.26 8.82
CA ARG A 159 -14.05 20.30 8.25
C ARG A 159 -15.01 20.83 9.33
N ARG A 160 -14.58 21.83 10.08
CA ARG A 160 -15.52 22.84 10.60
C ARG A 160 -16.09 23.58 9.39
N SER A 161 -17.40 23.75 9.36
CA SER A 161 -18.05 24.61 8.37
C SER A 161 -17.44 26.02 8.46
N PRO A 162 -17.25 26.74 7.34
CA PRO A 162 -16.67 28.09 7.38
C PRO A 162 -17.65 29.07 8.03
N GLN A 163 -17.48 29.28 9.34
CA GLN A 163 -17.99 30.47 10.01
C GLN A 163 -17.10 31.64 9.62
N LEU A 164 -17.70 32.77 9.24
CA LEU A 164 -16.97 34.03 9.16
C LEU A 164 -16.69 34.49 10.59
N GLU A 165 -15.43 34.43 11.01
CA GLU A 165 -14.93 35.22 12.13
C GLU A 165 -13.83 36.14 11.60
N VAL A 166 -13.99 37.43 11.88
CA VAL A 166 -13.00 38.48 11.61
C VAL A 166 -12.36 38.84 12.94
N THR A 167 -11.06 38.59 13.07
CA THR A 167 -10.22 39.08 14.16
C THR A 167 -8.84 39.42 13.61
N ASP A 168 -8.28 40.52 14.12
CA ASP A 168 -6.97 41.06 13.74
C ASP A 168 -5.82 40.47 14.57
N GLY A 169 -4.58 40.67 14.11
CA GLY A 169 -3.39 40.69 14.99
C GLY A 169 -2.26 39.71 14.65
N ASP A 170 -1.04 40.26 14.60
CA ASP A 170 0.28 39.66 14.36
C ASP A 170 0.59 38.29 15.02
N GLY A 171 1.56 37.56 14.43
CA GLY A 171 2.16 36.36 15.04
C GLY A 171 2.93 35.42 14.09
N ASP A 172 4.09 35.88 13.62
CA ASP A 172 5.30 35.18 13.14
C ASP A 172 5.31 33.66 12.80
N GLU A 173 5.78 33.36 11.58
CA GLU A 173 6.79 32.37 11.13
C GLU A 173 6.99 31.02 11.91
N ASP A 174 7.03 29.83 11.28
CA ASP A 174 6.67 29.34 9.92
C ASP A 174 6.41 27.80 10.06
N GLU A 175 6.59 26.82 9.16
CA GLU A 175 7.16 26.68 7.80
C GLU A 175 6.35 25.67 6.97
N SER A 176 6.59 25.66 5.67
CA SER A 176 6.00 24.80 4.63
C SER A 176 4.52 25.06 4.28
N GLY A 177 4.12 25.12 3.02
CA GLY A 177 4.90 25.15 1.78
C GLY A 177 3.96 25.30 0.58
N PHE A 178 4.29 26.16 -0.39
CA PHE A 178 3.40 26.54 -1.51
C PHE A 178 2.07 27.22 -1.11
N THR A 179 2.15 28.36 -0.43
CA THR A 179 0.99 29.26 -0.27
C THR A 179 0.47 29.72 -1.64
N TRP A 180 -0.84 29.62 -1.87
CA TRP A 180 -1.51 30.06 -3.12
C TRP A 180 -1.24 31.54 -3.50
N LYS A 181 -0.86 32.38 -2.53
CA LYS A 181 -0.35 33.76 -2.76
C LYS A 181 0.79 33.79 -3.77
N VAL A 182 1.72 32.82 -3.73
CA VAL A 182 2.85 32.71 -4.68
C VAL A 182 2.36 32.36 -6.09
N VAL A 183 1.35 31.49 -6.20
CA VAL A 183 0.72 31.14 -7.48
C VAL A 183 0.07 32.38 -8.10
N MET A 184 -0.70 33.14 -7.31
CA MET A 184 -1.33 34.39 -7.78
C MET A 184 -0.31 35.45 -8.22
N LEU A 185 0.81 35.61 -7.49
CA LEU A 185 1.92 36.48 -7.91
C LEU A 185 2.52 36.03 -9.25
N GLY A 186 2.69 34.72 -9.46
CA GLY A 186 3.18 34.15 -10.72
C GLY A 186 2.26 34.40 -11.92
N TYR A 187 0.94 34.27 -11.75
CA TYR A 187 -0.04 34.61 -12.80
C TYR A 187 -0.04 36.11 -13.14
N GLY A 188 0.26 36.98 -12.17
CA GLY A 188 0.39 38.42 -12.40
C GLY A 188 1.58 38.81 -13.27
N CYS A 189 2.76 38.22 -13.06
CA CYS A 189 3.99 38.63 -13.75
C CYS A 189 4.36 37.77 -14.97
N GLY A 190 3.99 36.49 -15.01
CA GLY A 190 4.41 35.54 -16.06
C GLY A 190 3.60 35.63 -17.37
N THR A 191 2.39 36.18 -17.33
CA THR A 191 1.45 36.20 -18.46
C THR A 191 1.93 37.10 -19.60
N LEU A 192 2.29 38.36 -19.33
CA LEU A 192 2.72 39.30 -20.38
C LEU A 192 4.02 38.84 -21.10
N PRO A 193 5.10 38.41 -20.40
CA PRO A 193 6.27 37.83 -21.07
C PRO A 193 5.95 36.53 -21.82
N GLY A 194 5.06 35.69 -21.26
CA GLY A 194 4.62 34.45 -21.89
C GLY A 194 3.94 34.69 -23.25
N PHE A 195 3.01 35.64 -23.33
CA PHE A 195 2.36 36.01 -24.59
C PHE A 195 3.36 36.62 -25.60
N VAL A 196 4.32 37.44 -25.16
CA VAL A 196 5.36 37.98 -26.04
C VAL A 196 6.25 36.86 -26.61
N ILE A 197 6.69 35.92 -25.77
CA ILE A 197 7.51 34.77 -26.22
C ILE A 197 6.73 33.87 -27.17
N ALA A 198 5.46 33.57 -26.88
CA ALA A 198 4.59 32.79 -27.75
C ALA A 198 4.35 33.48 -29.11
N TYR A 199 4.09 34.79 -29.10
CA TYR A 199 3.95 35.61 -30.31
C TYR A 199 5.25 35.61 -31.14
N VAL A 200 6.41 35.75 -30.51
CA VAL A 200 7.72 35.67 -31.19
C VAL A 200 7.95 34.28 -31.78
N MET A 201 7.60 33.19 -31.08
CA MET A 201 7.70 31.83 -31.65
C MET A 201 6.80 31.65 -32.89
N LEU A 202 5.55 32.12 -32.83
CA LEU A 202 4.57 32.01 -33.92
C LEU A 202 4.93 32.90 -35.13
N SER A 203 5.48 34.09 -34.90
CA SER A 203 5.80 35.05 -35.97
C SER A 203 7.18 34.84 -36.61
N THR A 204 8.18 34.36 -35.85
CA THR A 204 9.56 34.22 -36.36
C THR A 204 9.94 32.79 -36.77
N GLY A 205 9.31 31.76 -36.18
CA GLY A 205 9.56 30.36 -36.49
C GLY A 205 10.92 29.82 -35.99
N LYS A 206 10.89 28.86 -35.05
CA LYS A 206 12.09 28.19 -34.47
C LYS A 206 13.24 29.17 -34.13
N PRO A 207 13.04 30.10 -33.18
CA PRO A 207 14.03 31.11 -32.81
C PRO A 207 15.38 30.49 -32.40
N LYS A 208 16.46 30.83 -33.12
CA LYS A 208 17.80 30.23 -32.94
C LYS A 208 18.37 30.38 -31.52
N TRP A 209 18.03 31.45 -30.81
CA TRP A 209 18.46 31.68 -29.42
C TRP A 209 17.86 30.67 -28.44
N LEU A 210 16.66 30.13 -28.72
CA LEU A 210 16.00 29.14 -27.89
C LEU A 210 16.76 27.80 -27.92
N ASN A 211 17.18 27.36 -29.11
CA ASN A 211 17.98 26.14 -29.27
C ASN A 211 19.27 26.23 -28.46
N ALA A 212 19.99 27.35 -28.54
CA ALA A 212 21.22 27.56 -27.77
C ALA A 212 21.01 27.49 -26.23
N ILE A 213 19.82 27.86 -25.73
CA ILE A 213 19.46 27.69 -24.31
C ILE A 213 19.19 26.21 -23.99
N PHE A 214 18.50 25.47 -24.87
CA PHE A 214 18.30 24.02 -24.71
C PHE A 214 19.63 23.26 -24.75
N ASP A 215 20.51 23.56 -25.69
CA ASP A 215 21.85 22.97 -25.82
C ASP A 215 22.69 23.22 -24.54
N ALA A 216 22.64 24.45 -24.01
CA ALA A 216 23.31 24.81 -22.76
C ALA A 216 22.70 24.09 -21.54
N ALA A 217 21.37 23.93 -21.49
CA ALA A 217 20.67 23.21 -20.43
C ALA A 217 21.00 21.70 -20.45
N GLU A 218 21.01 21.06 -21.61
CA GLU A 218 21.47 19.68 -21.78
C GLU A 218 22.92 19.52 -21.31
N HIS A 219 23.81 20.41 -21.73
CA HIS A 219 25.22 20.39 -21.31
C HIS A 219 25.37 20.51 -19.78
N MET A 220 24.58 21.38 -19.12
CA MET A 220 24.55 21.47 -17.65
C MET A 220 24.00 20.19 -17.00
N ILE A 221 22.96 19.58 -17.56
CA ILE A 221 22.37 18.33 -17.06
C ILE A 221 23.39 17.17 -17.16
N GLN A 222 24.06 17.02 -18.30
CA GLN A 222 25.11 16.00 -18.48
C GLN A 222 26.30 16.26 -17.55
N THR A 223 26.70 17.52 -17.37
CA THR A 223 27.76 17.90 -16.40
C THR A 223 27.37 17.52 -14.97
N ARG A 224 26.12 17.75 -14.55
CA ARG A 224 25.59 17.31 -13.23
C ARG A 224 25.59 15.78 -13.11
N LYS A 225 25.06 15.05 -14.10
CA LYS A 225 25.06 13.58 -14.14
C LYS A 225 26.46 13.00 -14.01
N ASN A 226 27.43 13.54 -14.74
CA ASN A 226 28.84 13.12 -14.67
C ASN A 226 29.49 13.44 -13.31
N LYS A 227 29.18 14.59 -12.70
CA LYS A 227 29.68 14.96 -11.36
C LYS A 227 29.11 14.03 -10.26
N ILE A 228 27.85 13.62 -10.39
CA ILE A 228 27.22 12.61 -9.51
C ILE A 228 27.86 11.24 -9.71
N ARG A 229 28.01 10.78 -10.96
CA ARG A 229 28.61 9.47 -11.28
C ARG A 229 30.06 9.34 -10.76
N ARG A 230 30.82 10.44 -10.73
CA ARG A 230 32.16 10.48 -10.11
C ARG A 230 32.15 10.40 -8.58
N ARG A 231 31.10 10.84 -7.87
CA ARG A 231 30.99 10.69 -6.40
C ARG A 231 30.84 9.23 -5.99
N TYR A 232 29.99 8.46 -6.68
CA TYR A 232 29.80 7.04 -6.36
C TYR A 232 31.07 6.18 -6.53
N ILE A 233 31.95 6.53 -7.48
CA ILE A 233 33.24 5.85 -7.69
C ILE A 233 34.22 6.07 -6.52
N PHE A 234 34.06 7.16 -5.75
CA PHE A 234 34.92 7.50 -4.61
C PHE A 234 34.41 6.98 -3.25
N ILE A 235 33.25 6.34 -3.20
CA ILE A 235 32.63 5.79 -1.97
C ILE A 235 32.78 4.25 -1.92
N GLY A 236 33.21 3.62 -3.02
CA GLY A 236 33.41 2.17 -3.13
C GLY A 236 34.88 1.72 -3.05
N LYS A 237 35.67 2.30 -2.14
CA LYS A 237 37.06 1.95 -1.84
C LYS A 237 37.40 2.18 -0.37
#